data_AF-A0A0F2L6R8-F1
#
_entry.id   AF-A0A0F2L6R8-F1
#
_cell.length_a   1.000
_cell.length_b   1.000
_cell.length_c   1.000
_cell.angle_alpha   90.00
_cell.angle_beta   90.00
_cell.angle_gamma   90.00
#
_symmetry.space_group_name_H-M   'P 1'
#
loop_
_entity.id
_entity.type
_entity.pdbx_description
1 polymer ?
#
loop_
_entity_poly.entity_id
_entity_poly.type
_entity_poly.pdbx_seq_one_letter_code
_entity_poly.pdbx_strand_id
1 'polypeptide(L)' 'MTGLVDKFLRIFARRGKTIVLAYDHGIEHGPTDFLENPDAADPEYILKLAREAGFDGIVFQRGIAEKYYDGSVPLILKLN' A
#
# COMPACT_ATOMS: atom_id res chain seq x y z
N MET A 1 -10.72 22.25 12.34
CA MET A 1 -11.22 21.01 12.96
C MET A 1 -10.15 19.94 12.78
N THR A 2 -9.83 19.20 13.84
CA THR A 2 -8.72 18.23 13.91
C THR A 2 -9.28 16.82 14.13
N GLY A 3 -10.02 16.30 13.16
CA GLY A 3 -10.56 14.94 13.19
C GLY A 3 -9.65 13.90 12.53
N LEU A 4 -9.87 12.61 12.83
CA LEU A 4 -9.19 11.51 12.12
C LEU A 4 -9.54 11.50 10.63
N VAL A 5 -10.76 11.89 10.26
CA VAL A 5 -11.18 12.06 8.86
C VAL A 5 -10.35 13.15 8.18
N ASP A 6 -10.21 14.32 8.79
CA ASP A 6 -9.40 15.42 8.23
C ASP A 6 -7.93 15.00 8.08
N LYS A 7 -7.39 14.26 9.05
CA LYS A 7 -6.03 13.70 9.00
C LYS A 7 -5.90 12.69 7.85
N PHE A 8 -6.88 11.79 7.70
CA PHE A 8 -6.91 10.81 6.61
C PHE A 8 -6.92 11.52 5.25
N LEU A 9 -7.83 12.47 5.03
CA LEU A 9 -7.93 13.22 3.78
C LEU A 9 -6.64 13.99 3.47
N ARG A 10 -5.99 14.58 4.48
CA ARG A 10 -4.71 15.28 4.31
C ARG A 10 -3.58 14.36 3.86
N ILE A 11 -3.56 13.11 4.32
CA ILE A 11 -2.47 12.16 4.01
C ILE A 11 -2.78 11.40 2.72
N PHE A 12 -3.97 10.82 2.60
CA PHE A 12 -4.34 9.86 1.55
C PHE A 12 -5.23 10.46 0.45
N ALA A 13 -5.71 11.70 0.55
CA ALA A 13 -6.61 12.29 -0.45
C ALA A 13 -6.25 13.75 -0.78
N ARG A 14 -4.94 14.06 -0.80
CA ARG A 14 -4.42 15.44 -0.99
C ARG A 14 -4.85 16.12 -2.29
N ARG A 15 -5.33 15.36 -3.27
CA ARG A 15 -5.84 15.82 -4.58
C ARG A 15 -7.38 15.86 -4.66
N GLY A 16 -8.08 15.70 -3.54
CA GLY A 16 -9.55 15.65 -3.47
C GLY A 16 -10.16 14.28 -3.78
N LYS A 17 -9.36 13.33 -4.27
CA LYS A 17 -9.65 11.90 -4.45
C LYS A 17 -8.43 11.08 -4.01
N THR A 18 -8.61 9.78 -3.83
CA THR A 18 -7.58 8.85 -3.34
C THR A 18 -7.45 7.64 -4.25
N ILE A 19 -6.22 7.17 -4.46
CA ILE A 19 -5.92 5.83 -4.98
C ILE A 19 -4.93 5.20 -4.00
N VAL A 20 -5.25 3.99 -3.54
CA VAL A 20 -4.43 3.21 -2.62
C VAL A 20 -4.12 1.87 -3.27
N LEU A 21 -2.86 1.46 -3.30
CA LEU A 21 -2.43 0.16 -3.83
C LEU A 21 -2.54 -0.91 -2.75
N ALA A 22 -3.51 -1.81 -2.89
CA ALA A 22 -3.71 -2.89 -1.93
C ALA A 22 -2.76 -4.08 -2.19
N TYR A 23 -2.10 -4.59 -1.15
CA TYR A 23 -1.14 -5.69 -1.24
C TYR A 23 -1.20 -6.63 -0.02
N ASP A 24 -2.41 -7.04 0.36
CA ASP A 24 -2.70 -8.08 1.35
C ASP A 24 -3.01 -9.46 0.73
N HIS A 25 -3.13 -9.53 -0.61
CA HIS A 25 -3.40 -10.73 -1.41
C HIS A 25 -2.55 -11.95 -1.04
N GLY A 26 -1.27 -11.75 -0.71
CA GLY A 26 -0.36 -12.85 -0.38
C GLY A 26 -0.81 -13.67 0.84
N ILE A 27 -1.51 -13.06 1.81
CA ILE A 27 -2.12 -13.77 2.94
C ILE A 27 -3.54 -14.24 2.60
N GLU A 28 -4.34 -13.39 1.94
CA GLU A 28 -5.76 -13.66 1.69
C GLU A 28 -5.99 -14.76 0.65
N HIS A 29 -5.21 -14.77 -0.45
CA HIS A 29 -5.37 -15.69 -1.59
C HIS A 29 -4.14 -16.57 -1.84
N GLY A 30 -3.01 -16.26 -1.20
CA GLY A 30 -1.73 -16.90 -1.49
C GLY A 30 -1.04 -16.32 -2.74
N PRO A 31 0.09 -16.91 -3.18
CA PRO A 31 0.94 -16.32 -4.21
C PRO A 31 0.47 -16.59 -5.65
N THR A 32 -0.61 -17.35 -5.85
CA THR A 32 -1.10 -17.72 -7.19
C THR A 32 -1.46 -16.49 -8.03
N ASP A 33 -1.94 -15.43 -7.39
CA ASP A 33 -2.28 -14.16 -8.04
C ASP A 33 -1.04 -13.46 -8.65
N PHE A 34 0.18 -13.83 -8.23
CA PHE A 34 1.43 -13.25 -8.74
C PHE A 34 2.00 -14.00 -9.94
N LEU A 35 1.38 -15.11 -10.39
CA LEU A 35 1.91 -15.90 -11.50
C LEU A 35 1.82 -15.17 -12.85
N GLU A 36 0.81 -14.31 -13.05
CA GLU A 36 0.67 -13.53 -14.28
C GLU A 36 1.73 -12.43 -14.40
N ASN A 37 2.16 -11.87 -13.27
CA ASN A 37 3.26 -10.91 -13.18
C ASN A 37 4.18 -11.27 -12.01
N PRO A 38 5.23 -12.07 -12.22
CA PRO A 38 6.10 -12.55 -11.15
C PRO A 38 6.77 -11.44 -10.32
N ASP A 39 7.04 -10.27 -10.91
CA ASP A 39 7.59 -9.11 -10.19
C ASP A 39 6.64 -8.63 -9.08
N ALA A 40 5.33 -8.85 -9.24
CA ALA A 40 4.33 -8.48 -8.26
C ALA A 40 4.45 -9.27 -6.94
N ALA A 41 5.21 -10.37 -6.90
CA ALA A 41 5.50 -11.09 -5.66
C ALA A 41 6.51 -10.34 -4.75
N ASP A 42 7.27 -9.40 -5.30
CA ASP A 42 8.28 -8.61 -4.59
C ASP A 42 7.69 -7.30 -4.04
N PRO A 43 7.62 -7.11 -2.70
CA PRO A 43 7.14 -5.86 -2.12
C PRO A 43 7.94 -4.61 -2.51
N GLU A 44 9.23 -4.72 -2.85
CA GLU A 44 10.03 -3.58 -3.32
C GLU A 44 9.53 -3.08 -4.69
N TYR A 45 9.16 -4.01 -5.57
CA TYR A 45 8.52 -3.69 -6.84
C TYR A 45 7.19 -2.96 -6.63
N ILE A 46 6.36 -3.42 -5.67
CA ILE A 46 5.06 -2.80 -5.37
C ILE A 46 5.24 -1.38 -4.79
N LEU A 47 6.21 -1.17 -3.90
CA LEU A 47 6.54 0.17 -3.37
C LEU A 47 7.00 1.12 -4.49
N LYS A 48 7.89 0.64 -5.36
CA LYS A 48 8.35 1.40 -6.53
C LYS A 48 7.17 1.77 -7.44
N LEU A 49 6.29 0.83 -7.73
CA LEU A 49 5.09 1.05 -8.55
C LEU A 49 4.18 2.12 -7.94
N ALA A 50 3.87 2.02 -6.64
CA ALA A 50 3.03 3.00 -5.95
C ALA A 50 3.62 4.41 -5.99
N ARG A 51 4.94 4.53 -5.82
CA ARG A 51 5.66 5.80 -5.88
C ARG A 51 5.68 6.39 -7.29
N GLU A 52 6.04 5.59 -8.29
CA GLU A 52 6.17 6.04 -9.69
C GLU A 52 4.82 6.40 -10.32
N ALA A 53 3.76 5.67 -9.99
CA ALA A 53 2.39 6.01 -10.40
C ALA A 53 1.80 7.19 -9.61
N GLY A 54 2.46 7.64 -8.54
CA GLY A 54 2.02 8.74 -7.69
C GLY A 54 0.71 8.44 -6.96
N PHE A 55 0.54 7.21 -6.45
CA PHE A 55 -0.60 6.83 -5.61
C PHE A 55 -0.50 7.46 -4.22
N ASP A 56 -1.64 7.48 -3.52
CA ASP A 56 -1.76 8.18 -2.24
C ASP A 56 -1.44 7.28 -1.03
N GLY A 57 -1.36 5.97 -1.23
CA GLY A 57 -1.01 5.04 -0.17
C GLY A 57 -0.80 3.60 -0.64
N ILE A 58 -0.32 2.77 0.28
CA ILE A 58 -0.15 1.33 0.11
C ILE A 58 -0.73 0.58 1.30
N VAL A 59 -1.30 -0.61 1.08
CA VAL A 59 -1.81 -1.50 2.14
C VAL A 59 -0.89 -2.69 2.29
N PHE A 60 -0.35 -2.89 3.50
CA PHE A 60 0.45 -4.07 3.82
C PHE A 60 -0.03 -4.76 5.10
N GLN A 61 0.17 -6.07 5.13
CA GLN A 61 0.17 -6.87 6.35
C GLN A 61 1.46 -6.63 7.16
N ARG A 62 1.44 -6.91 8.47
CA ARG A 62 2.54 -6.58 9.40
C ARG A 62 3.92 -7.10 8.99
N GLY A 63 4.01 -8.30 8.43
CA GLY A 63 5.29 -8.90 8.06
C GLY A 63 5.93 -8.20 6.85
N ILE A 64 5.11 -7.82 5.88
CA ILE A 64 5.57 -7.06 4.71
C ILE A 64 6.01 -5.66 5.14
N ALA A 65 5.21 -5.00 5.99
CA ALA A 65 5.56 -3.70 6.52
C ALA A 65 6.87 -3.72 7.33
N GLU A 66 7.06 -4.69 8.23
CA GLU A 66 8.29 -4.80 9.04
C GLU A 66 9.54 -5.03 8.19
N LYS A 67 9.43 -5.80 7.09
CA LYS A 67 10.59 -6.22 6.30
C LYS A 67 10.93 -5.30 5.14
N TYR A 68 9.94 -4.64 4.54
CA TYR A 68 10.13 -3.95 3.25
C TYR A 68 9.70 -2.49 3.26
N TYR A 69 8.90 -2.03 4.22
CA TYR A 69 8.42 -0.65 4.19
C TYR A 69 9.54 0.36 4.46
N ASP A 70 9.73 1.28 3.51
CA ASP A 70 10.82 2.26 3.51
C ASP A 70 10.38 3.69 3.81
N GLY A 71 9.08 3.91 4.06
CA GLY A 71 8.52 5.25 4.29
C GLY A 71 8.29 6.08 3.02
N SER A 72 8.51 5.52 1.82
CA SER A 72 8.42 6.27 0.55
C SER A 72 6.98 6.59 0.11
N VAL A 73 5.98 5.87 0.60
CA VAL A 73 4.55 6.03 0.31
C VAL A 73 3.75 5.90 1.60
N PRO A 74 2.66 6.67 1.86
CA PRO A 74 1.87 6.51 3.07
C PRO A 74 1.33 5.08 3.27
N LEU A 75 1.53 4.51 4.47
CA LEU A 75 1.12 3.14 4.79
C LEU A 75 -0.24 3.08 5.49
N ILE A 76 -1.09 2.17 5.01
CA ILE A 76 -2.22 1.60 5.75
C ILE A 76 -1.80 0.20 6.20
N LEU A 77 -1.65 0.02 7.51
CA LEU A 77 -1.35 -1.30 8.09
C LEU A 77 -2.64 -2.11 8.23
N LYS A 78 -2.81 -3.15 7.41
CA LYS A 78 -3.90 -4.12 7.53
C LYS A 78 -3.63 -5.00 8.75
N LEU A 79 -4.56 -5.00 9.70
CA LEU A 79 -4.36 -5.63 11.02
C LEU A 79 -4.87 -7.07 11.11
N ASN A 80 -5.75 -7.47 10.19
CA ASN A 80 -6.39 -8.78 10.15
C ASN A 80 -6.27 -9.43 8.79
#